data_AF-Q54F69-F1
#
_entry.id   AF-Q54F69-F1
#
_cell.length_a   1.000
_cell.length_b   1.000
_cell.length_c   1.000
_cell.angle_alpha   90.00
_cell.angle_beta   90.00
_cell.angle_gamma   90.00
#
_symmetry.space_group_name_H-M   'P 1'
#
loop_
_entity.id
_entity.type
_entity.pdbx_description
1 polymer ?
#
loop_
_entity_poly.entity_id
_entity_poly.type
_entity_poly.pdbx_seq_one_letter_code
_entity_poly.pdbx_strand_id
1 'polypeptide(L)'
;MLITHKYKSIRKTDGQKNLISINNINIPSIFQHINHISHQKGRNTLFRFFSRSLPGINYERNVPCKICNNIIRDPYTHLFIDCMQVKEIENIIISTFNNLSFFKIRNWDLNSLDISKTNKKERIYPNLIGIIIHQLWRIICHKLFNQDESKSPPSFDPTLIEKELTNLIKIEKFILIKKIERNETIYKLNNRDQLIINFNTSWHNPNTPNPIPL
;
A
#
# COMPACT_ATOMS: atom_id res chain seq x y z
N MET A 1 4.19 31.86 24.86
CA MET A 1 3.93 30.53 25.45
C MET A 1 3.37 29.63 24.35
N LEU A 2 4.20 28.82 23.68
CA LEU A 2 3.70 27.77 22.80
C LEU A 2 3.00 26.77 23.70
N ILE A 3 1.67 26.70 23.60
CA ILE A 3 0.87 25.73 24.33
C ILE A 3 1.23 24.36 23.75
N THR A 4 2.27 23.74 24.30
CA THR A 4 2.45 22.30 24.26
C THR A 4 1.40 21.70 25.17
N HIS A 5 0.12 21.84 24.80
CA HIS A 5 -0.86 20.84 25.19
C HIS A 5 -0.26 19.55 24.66
N LYS A 6 0.39 18.79 25.56
CA LYS A 6 0.72 17.39 25.38
C LYS A 6 -0.56 16.78 24.86
N TYR A 7 -0.67 16.60 23.54
CA TYR A 7 -1.74 15.83 22.97
C TYR A 7 -1.73 14.54 23.78
N LYS A 8 -2.81 14.28 24.53
CA LYS A 8 -2.99 12.98 25.18
C LYS A 8 -2.69 11.95 24.09
N SER A 9 -1.95 10.90 24.44
CA SER A 9 -1.59 9.85 23.49
C SER A 9 -2.84 9.50 22.67
N ILE A 10 -2.73 9.60 21.35
CA ILE A 10 -3.87 9.41 20.45
C ILE A 10 -4.53 8.08 20.83
N ARG A 11 -5.79 8.14 21.26
CA ARG A 11 -6.52 6.95 21.70
C ARG A 11 -6.59 5.98 20.52
N LYS A 12 -5.89 4.86 20.65
CA LYS A 12 -5.91 3.78 19.65
C LYS A 12 -7.28 3.13 19.63
N THR A 13 -7.77 2.79 18.44
CA THR A 13 -8.98 1.96 18.30
C THR A 13 -8.70 0.56 18.84
N ASP A 14 -9.73 -0.18 19.26
CA ASP A 14 -9.52 -1.55 19.76
C ASP A 14 -8.92 -2.47 18.68
N GLY A 15 -9.27 -2.24 17.40
CA GLY A 15 -8.63 -2.93 16.28
C GLY A 15 -7.14 -2.60 16.11
N GLN A 16 -6.71 -1.36 16.39
CA GLN A 16 -5.29 -1.00 16.42
C GLN A 16 -4.55 -1.63 17.61
N LYS A 17 -5.20 -1.74 18.77
CA LYS A 17 -4.63 -2.45 19.92
C LYS A 17 -4.39 -3.91 19.56
N ASN A 18 -5.35 -4.57 18.91
CA ASN A 18 -5.22 -5.95 18.47
C ASN A 18 -4.05 -6.15 17.49
N LEU A 19 -3.87 -5.25 16.50
CA LEU A 19 -2.71 -5.34 15.59
C LEU A 19 -1.37 -5.26 16.34
N ILE A 20 -1.29 -4.46 17.39
CA ILE A 20 -0.06 -4.31 18.18
C ILE A 20 0.14 -5.55 19.07
N SER A 21 -0.87 -5.92 19.86
CA SER A 21 -0.73 -6.95 20.87
C SER A 21 -0.65 -8.36 20.29
N ILE A 22 -1.35 -8.63 19.18
CA ILE A 22 -1.42 -9.97 18.57
C ILE A 22 -0.34 -10.13 17.50
N ASN A 23 -0.08 -9.09 16.70
CA ASN A 23 0.78 -9.19 15.51
C ASN A 23 2.09 -8.42 15.63
N ASN A 24 2.39 -7.80 16.78
CA ASN A 24 3.59 -7.01 17.04
C ASN A 24 3.84 -5.89 16.00
N ILE A 25 2.76 -5.30 15.47
CA ILE A 25 2.86 -4.27 14.44
C ILE A 25 3.12 -2.89 15.06
N ASN A 26 4.18 -2.21 14.62
CA ASN A 26 4.47 -0.83 15.02
C ASN A 26 3.59 0.17 14.25
N ILE A 27 2.35 0.33 14.71
CA ILE A 27 1.36 1.21 14.07
C ILE A 27 1.85 2.66 13.86
N PRO A 28 2.46 3.36 14.84
CA PRO A 28 3.00 4.70 14.62
C PRO A 28 4.04 4.77 13.50
N SER A 29 4.98 3.82 13.45
CA SER A 29 6.00 3.76 12.39
C SER A 29 5.37 3.51 11.02
N ILE A 30 4.38 2.62 10.94
CA ILE A 30 3.66 2.35 9.69
C ILE A 30 3.04 3.63 9.12
N PHE A 31 2.32 4.42 9.92
CA PHE A 31 1.69 5.64 9.41
C PHE A 31 2.70 6.66 8.86
N GLN A 32 3.88 6.76 9.47
CA GLN A 32 4.96 7.59 8.93
C GLN A 32 5.41 7.12 7.55
N HIS A 33 5.51 5.81 7.33
CA HIS A 33 5.88 5.25 6.03
C HIS A 33 4.74 5.38 5.00
N ILE A 34 3.48 5.20 5.41
CA ILE A 34 2.30 5.38 4.54
C ILE A 34 2.27 6.80 3.95
N ASN A 35 2.60 7.82 4.74
CA ASN A 35 2.59 9.21 4.27
C ASN A 35 3.58 9.47 3.11
N HIS A 36 4.59 8.62 2.94
CA HIS A 36 5.58 8.73 1.87
C HIS A 36 5.24 7.89 0.63
N ILE A 37 4.08 7.22 0.61
CA ILE A 37 3.57 6.50 -0.57
C ILE A 37 3.09 7.52 -1.60
N SER A 38 3.62 7.40 -2.82
CA SER A 38 3.26 8.23 -3.97
C SER A 38 1.93 7.83 -4.59
N HIS A 39 1.63 6.53 -4.64
CA HIS A 39 0.36 6.02 -5.16
C HIS A 39 -0.81 6.45 -4.27
N GLN A 40 -1.53 7.48 -4.69
CA GLN A 40 -2.54 8.14 -3.84
C GLN A 40 -3.67 7.21 -3.40
N LYS A 41 -4.21 6.40 -4.31
CA LYS A 41 -5.30 5.46 -3.99
C LYS A 41 -4.83 4.38 -3.02
N GLY A 42 -3.66 3.79 -3.29
CA GLY A 42 -3.06 2.79 -2.42
C GLY A 42 -2.68 3.31 -1.05
N ARG A 43 -2.09 4.52 -0.99
CA ARG A 43 -1.83 5.24 0.26
C ARG A 43 -3.10 5.37 1.09
N ASN A 44 -4.18 5.87 0.47
CA ASN A 44 -5.45 6.07 1.16
C ASN A 44 -6.07 4.75 1.63
N THR A 45 -5.99 3.69 0.83
CA THR A 45 -6.49 2.36 1.23
C THR A 45 -5.67 1.79 2.38
N LEU A 46 -4.34 1.83 2.34
CA LEU A 46 -3.48 1.38 3.44
C LEU A 46 -3.70 2.18 4.72
N PHE A 47 -3.80 3.51 4.60
CA PHE A 47 -4.13 4.37 5.74
C PHE A 47 -5.44 3.93 6.39
N ARG A 48 -6.49 3.72 5.58
CA ARG A 48 -7.81 3.28 6.05
C ARG A 48 -7.79 1.86 6.62
N PHE A 49 -7.00 0.95 6.04
CA PHE A 49 -6.81 -0.40 6.56
C PHE A 49 -6.21 -0.35 7.97
N PHE A 50 -5.04 0.27 8.16
CA PHE A 50 -4.36 0.32 9.46
C PHE A 50 -5.06 1.20 10.51
N SER A 51 -5.83 2.20 10.07
CA SER A 51 -6.70 2.98 10.96
C SER A 51 -8.04 2.30 11.27
N ARG A 52 -8.33 1.15 10.65
CA ARG A 52 -9.61 0.43 10.79
C ARG A 52 -10.83 1.29 10.42
N SER A 53 -10.72 1.99 9.28
CA SER A 53 -11.69 2.99 8.80
C SER A 53 -12.07 2.82 7.31
N LEU A 54 -11.93 1.61 6.78
CA LEU A 54 -12.50 1.29 5.47
C LEU A 54 -14.03 1.24 5.58
N PRO A 55 -14.77 1.96 4.72
CA PRO A 55 -16.23 2.04 4.81
C PRO A 55 -16.89 0.67 4.77
N GLY A 56 -17.97 0.48 5.53
CA GLY A 56 -18.76 -0.75 5.47
C GLY A 56 -18.15 -1.98 6.15
N ILE A 57 -16.82 -2.10 6.21
CA ILE A 57 -16.13 -3.29 6.74
C ILE A 57 -16.47 -3.57 8.21
N ASN A 58 -16.54 -2.53 9.05
CA ASN A 58 -16.81 -2.71 10.48
C ASN A 58 -18.17 -3.36 10.77
N TYR A 59 -19.15 -3.21 9.88
CA TYR A 59 -20.47 -3.84 10.01
C TYR A 59 -20.42 -5.35 9.80
N GLU A 60 -19.36 -5.86 9.17
CA GLU A 60 -19.15 -7.29 8.97
C GLU A 60 -18.58 -7.98 10.23
N ARG A 61 -18.42 -7.27 11.36
CA ARG A 61 -17.93 -7.89 12.60
C ARG A 61 -19.00 -8.76 13.25
N ASN A 62 -18.60 -9.95 13.72
CA ASN A 62 -19.43 -10.94 14.41
C ASN A 62 -20.64 -11.43 13.59
N VAL A 63 -20.61 -11.22 12.28
CA VAL A 63 -21.55 -11.83 11.34
C VAL A 63 -20.79 -12.82 10.46
N PRO A 64 -21.47 -13.79 9.84
CA PRO A 64 -20.86 -14.65 8.84
C PRO A 64 -20.35 -13.83 7.66
N CYS A 65 -19.11 -14.09 7.24
CA CYS A 65 -18.54 -13.49 6.05
C CYS A 65 -19.40 -13.84 4.82
N LYS A 66 -19.88 -12.83 4.08
CA LYS A 66 -20.69 -13.02 2.85
C LYS A 66 -20.00 -13.87 1.76
N ILE A 67 -18.70 -14.11 1.88
CA ILE A 67 -17.89 -14.81 0.88
C ILE A 67 -17.64 -16.27 1.28
N CYS A 68 -17.21 -16.52 2.52
CA CYS A 68 -16.84 -17.86 2.97
C CYS A 68 -17.64 -18.38 4.18
N ASN A 69 -18.68 -17.64 4.59
CA ASN A 69 -19.61 -17.96 5.68
C ASN A 69 -19.00 -18.14 7.09
N ASN A 70 -17.70 -17.87 7.27
CA ASN A 70 -17.04 -17.92 8.57
C ASN A 70 -17.45 -16.74 9.46
N ILE A 71 -17.66 -16.98 10.76
CA ILE A 71 -17.89 -15.90 11.73
C ILE A 71 -16.58 -15.14 11.96
N ILE A 72 -16.59 -13.83 11.73
CA ILE A 72 -15.37 -13.01 11.69
C ILE A 72 -15.32 -11.97 12.80
N ARG A 73 -14.28 -12.03 13.64
CA ARG A 73 -14.03 -11.03 14.71
C ARG A 73 -13.27 -9.82 14.19
N ASP A 74 -12.36 -10.03 13.25
CA ASP A 74 -11.59 -8.97 12.59
C ASP A 74 -11.85 -9.00 11.08
N PRO A 75 -12.85 -8.25 10.59
CA PRO A 75 -13.20 -8.25 9.18
C PRO A 75 -12.08 -7.68 8.27
N TYR A 76 -11.16 -6.84 8.75
CA TYR A 76 -10.11 -6.31 7.88
C TYR A 76 -9.04 -7.37 7.62
N THR A 77 -8.51 -7.99 8.68
CA THR A 77 -7.52 -9.06 8.52
C THR A 77 -8.15 -10.19 7.73
N HIS A 78 -9.41 -10.52 8.02
CA HIS A 78 -10.11 -11.56 7.27
C HIS A 78 -10.22 -11.25 5.78
N LEU A 79 -10.91 -10.18 5.42
CA LEU A 79 -11.25 -9.89 4.02
C LEU A 79 -10.03 -9.64 3.12
N PHE A 80 -8.91 -9.16 3.69
CA PHE A 80 -7.69 -8.83 2.95
C PHE A 80 -6.61 -9.92 2.97
N ILE A 81 -6.67 -10.90 3.88
CA ILE A 81 -5.58 -11.86 4.09
C ILE A 81 -6.07 -13.30 4.12
N ASP A 82 -6.98 -13.63 5.03
CA ASP A 82 -7.30 -15.04 5.34
C ASP A 82 -8.65 -15.54 4.79
N CYS A 83 -9.45 -14.67 4.18
CA CYS A 83 -10.68 -15.04 3.51
C CYS A 83 -10.41 -15.93 2.29
N MET A 84 -11.33 -16.86 2.02
CA MET A 84 -11.28 -17.81 0.90
C MET A 84 -10.94 -17.12 -0.44
N GLN A 85 -11.57 -15.98 -0.74
CA GLN A 85 -11.30 -15.24 -1.97
C GLN A 85 -9.85 -14.76 -2.12
N VAL A 86 -9.14 -14.51 -1.01
CA VAL A 86 -7.75 -14.07 -1.04
C VAL A 86 -6.87 -15.30 -1.14
N LYS A 87 -7.22 -16.37 -0.42
CA LYS A 87 -6.51 -17.66 -0.49
C LYS A 87 -6.52 -18.27 -1.89
N GLU A 88 -7.62 -18.14 -2.63
CA GLU A 88 -7.72 -18.59 -4.03
C GLU A 88 -6.72 -17.89 -4.96
N ILE A 89 -6.34 -16.64 -4.67
CA ILE A 89 -5.42 -15.84 -5.50
C ILE A 89 -4.08 -15.55 -4.83
N GLU A 90 -3.80 -16.13 -3.66
CA GLU A 90 -2.63 -15.81 -2.83
C GLU A 90 -1.32 -16.03 -3.59
N ASN A 91 -1.20 -17.16 -4.29
CA ASN A 91 -0.03 -17.46 -5.11
C ASN A 91 0.18 -16.45 -6.24
N ILE A 92 -0.92 -15.93 -6.82
CA ILE A 92 -0.88 -14.91 -7.87
C ILE A 92 -0.40 -13.58 -7.27
N ILE A 93 -0.91 -13.20 -6.08
CA ILE A 93 -0.46 -12.01 -5.36
C ILE A 93 1.06 -12.09 -5.08
N ILE A 94 1.52 -13.20 -4.50
CA ILE A 94 2.92 -13.41 -4.14
C ILE A 94 3.81 -13.39 -5.39
N SER A 95 3.42 -14.10 -6.45
CA SER A 95 4.16 -14.13 -7.72
C SER A 95 4.23 -12.74 -8.35
N THR A 96 3.10 -12.03 -8.46
CA THR A 96 3.04 -10.67 -9.00
C THR A 96 3.94 -9.73 -8.22
N PHE A 97 3.87 -9.79 -6.89
CA PHE A 97 4.70 -8.97 -6.01
C PHE A 97 6.19 -9.25 -6.22
N ASN A 98 6.56 -10.52 -6.16
CA ASN A 98 7.94 -10.96 -6.30
C ASN A 98 8.49 -10.74 -7.70
N ASN A 99 7.67 -10.65 -8.74
CA ASN A 99 8.13 -10.29 -10.08
C ASN A 99 8.47 -8.79 -10.17
N LEU A 100 7.73 -7.94 -9.46
CA LEU A 100 7.84 -6.47 -9.55
C LEU A 100 8.73 -5.83 -8.48
N SER A 101 9.17 -6.57 -7.45
CA SER A 101 9.97 -6.03 -6.34
C SER A 101 11.22 -6.86 -6.08
N PHE A 102 12.34 -6.23 -5.77
CA PHE A 102 13.54 -6.94 -5.28
C PHE A 102 13.37 -7.46 -3.87
N PHE A 103 12.67 -6.73 -3.01
CA PHE A 103 12.25 -7.23 -1.71
C PHE A 103 11.15 -8.26 -1.93
N LYS A 104 11.39 -9.51 -1.54
CA LYS A 104 10.47 -10.64 -1.77
C LYS A 104 9.61 -10.91 -0.53
N ILE A 105 8.37 -11.31 -0.75
CA ILE A 105 7.49 -11.85 0.29
C ILE A 105 7.34 -13.36 0.08
N ARG A 106 7.25 -14.09 1.19
CA ARG A 106 7.02 -15.55 1.18
C ARG A 106 5.55 -15.90 1.31
N ASN A 107 4.82 -15.12 2.11
CA ASN A 107 3.41 -15.30 2.41
C ASN A 107 2.67 -13.98 2.19
N TRP A 108 1.37 -14.05 1.89
CA TRP A 108 0.50 -12.89 1.94
C TRP A 108 -0.17 -12.81 3.31
N ASP A 109 0.40 -12.00 4.20
CA ASP A 109 -0.03 -11.86 5.58
C ASP A 109 0.17 -10.43 6.13
N LEU A 110 -0.17 -10.19 7.40
CA LEU A 110 0.04 -8.88 8.02
C LEU A 110 1.52 -8.44 8.03
N ASN A 111 2.45 -9.39 8.04
CA ASN A 111 3.89 -9.08 7.99
C ASN A 111 4.30 -8.54 6.62
N SER A 112 3.68 -9.01 5.53
CA SER A 112 3.86 -8.48 4.18
C SER A 112 3.27 -7.07 4.03
N LEU A 113 2.23 -6.73 4.80
CA LEU A 113 1.65 -5.39 4.81
C LEU A 113 2.41 -4.39 5.68
N ASP A 114 3.36 -4.85 6.49
CA ASP A 114 4.19 -3.99 7.32
C ASP A 114 5.30 -3.31 6.50
N ILE A 115 4.92 -2.22 5.85
CA ILE A 115 5.82 -1.37 5.05
C ILE A 115 6.86 -0.62 5.89
N SER A 116 6.79 -0.67 7.23
CA SER A 116 7.80 -0.04 8.08
C SER A 116 9.13 -0.82 8.12
N LYS A 117 9.13 -2.04 7.57
CA LYS A 117 10.31 -2.91 7.45
C LYS A 117 11.28 -2.47 6.35
N THR A 118 10.83 -1.62 5.43
CA THR A 118 11.69 -1.12 4.33
C THR A 118 12.36 0.20 4.68
N ASN A 119 13.54 0.44 4.11
CA ASN A 119 14.23 1.72 4.26
C ASN A 119 13.36 2.87 3.71
N LYS A 120 13.42 4.05 4.32
CA LYS A 120 12.76 5.29 3.86
C LYS A 120 13.07 5.69 2.42
N LYS A 121 14.20 5.22 1.87
CA LYS A 121 14.58 5.44 0.47
C LYS A 121 13.86 4.50 -0.50
N GLU A 122 13.49 3.30 -0.07
CA GLU A 122 12.84 2.31 -0.92
C GLU A 122 11.42 2.77 -1.27
N ARG A 123 11.09 2.82 -2.56
CA ARG A 123 9.78 3.30 -3.03
C ARG A 123 8.95 2.22 -3.70
N ILE A 124 9.53 1.14 -4.21
CA ILE A 124 8.76 0.11 -4.93
C ILE A 124 7.89 -0.66 -3.94
N TYR A 125 8.49 -1.24 -2.90
CA TYR A 125 7.77 -2.05 -1.91
C TYR A 125 6.51 -1.39 -1.36
N PRO A 126 6.57 -0.19 -0.72
CA PRO A 126 5.38 0.39 -0.10
C PRO A 126 4.32 0.82 -1.12
N ASN A 127 4.73 1.29 -2.31
CA ASN A 127 3.78 1.65 -3.36
C ASN A 127 3.11 0.42 -3.97
N LEU A 128 3.85 -0.67 -4.17
CA LEU A 128 3.32 -1.92 -4.70
C LEU A 128 2.34 -2.59 -3.73
N ILE A 129 2.66 -2.64 -2.43
CA ILE A 129 1.70 -3.07 -1.39
C ILE A 129 0.46 -2.19 -1.43
N GLY A 130 0.62 -0.87 -1.58
CA GLY A 130 -0.50 0.06 -1.71
C GLY A 130 -1.38 -0.22 -2.93
N ILE A 131 -0.78 -0.49 -4.09
CA ILE A 131 -1.51 -0.87 -5.31
C ILE A 131 -2.29 -2.17 -5.08
N ILE A 132 -1.63 -3.23 -4.61
CA ILE A 132 -2.25 -4.54 -4.39
C ILE A 132 -3.42 -4.45 -3.41
N ILE A 133 -3.22 -3.81 -2.26
CA ILE A 133 -4.28 -3.62 -1.26
C ILE A 133 -5.43 -2.79 -1.84
N HIS A 134 -5.15 -1.80 -2.69
CA HIS A 134 -6.21 -1.07 -3.38
C HIS A 134 -7.00 -1.95 -4.36
N GLN A 135 -6.33 -2.82 -5.12
CA GLN A 135 -7.02 -3.75 -6.01
C GLN A 135 -7.90 -4.74 -5.23
N LEU A 136 -7.37 -5.33 -4.14
CA LEU A 136 -8.17 -6.17 -3.24
C LEU A 136 -9.36 -5.42 -2.67
N TRP A 137 -9.18 -4.16 -2.29
CA TRP A 137 -10.27 -3.33 -1.80
C TRP A 137 -11.38 -3.14 -2.82
N ARG A 138 -11.06 -2.96 -4.11
CA ARG A 138 -12.07 -2.88 -5.18
C ARG A 138 -12.90 -4.16 -5.29
N ILE A 139 -12.24 -5.32 -5.19
CA ILE A 139 -12.89 -6.64 -5.23
C ILE A 139 -13.81 -6.82 -4.03
N ILE A 140 -13.31 -6.51 -2.82
CA ILE A 140 -14.09 -6.59 -1.58
C ILE A 140 -15.31 -5.66 -1.65
N CYS A 141 -15.13 -4.41 -2.08
CA CYS A 141 -16.23 -3.46 -2.24
C CYS A 141 -17.31 -3.99 -3.17
N HIS A 142 -16.91 -4.54 -4.32
CA HIS A 142 -17.88 -5.07 -5.27
C HIS A 142 -18.66 -6.23 -4.65
N LYS A 143 -17.98 -7.19 -3.99
CA LYS A 143 -18.68 -8.33 -3.35
C LYS A 143 -19.57 -7.94 -2.17
N LEU A 144 -19.19 -6.91 -1.40
CA LEU A 144 -19.95 -6.52 -0.22
C LEU A 144 -21.12 -5.57 -0.52
N PHE A 145 -20.99 -4.73 -1.55
CA PHE A 145 -21.88 -3.58 -1.75
C PHE A 145 -22.44 -3.43 -3.17
N ASN A 146 -21.96 -4.18 -4.17
CA ASN A 146 -22.52 -4.06 -5.52
C ASN A 146 -23.92 -4.68 -5.55
N GLN A 147 -24.91 -3.89 -5.97
CA GLN A 147 -26.29 -4.31 -6.17
C GLN A 147 -26.62 -4.54 -7.66
N ASP A 148 -25.71 -4.16 -8.55
CA ASP A 148 -25.92 -4.15 -10.00
C ASP A 148 -25.25 -5.37 -10.63
N GLU A 149 -26.01 -6.45 -10.81
CA GLU A 149 -25.54 -7.72 -11.37
C GLU A 149 -25.06 -7.59 -12.84
N SER A 150 -25.40 -6.49 -13.53
CA SER A 150 -24.94 -6.26 -14.92
C SER A 150 -23.46 -5.90 -15.02
N LYS A 151 -22.84 -5.45 -13.91
CA LYS A 151 -21.43 -5.06 -13.89
C LYS A 151 -20.54 -6.27 -13.66
N SER A 152 -19.59 -6.49 -14.58
CA SER A 152 -18.57 -7.52 -14.41
C SER A 152 -17.80 -7.32 -13.09
N PRO A 153 -17.65 -8.36 -12.26
CA PRO A 153 -16.90 -8.24 -11.02
C PRO A 153 -15.43 -7.91 -11.32
N PRO A 154 -14.82 -6.95 -10.61
CA PRO A 154 -13.39 -6.74 -10.73
C PRO A 154 -12.66 -8.01 -10.25
N SER A 155 -11.64 -8.41 -10.99
CA SER A 155 -10.74 -9.51 -10.65
C SER A 155 -9.34 -8.98 -10.33
N PHE A 156 -8.53 -9.81 -9.69
CA PHE A 156 -7.13 -9.48 -9.46
C PHE A 156 -6.33 -9.69 -10.75
N ASP A 157 -5.85 -8.60 -11.34
CA ASP A 157 -5.14 -8.61 -12.62
C ASP A 157 -3.67 -8.18 -12.43
N PRO A 158 -2.70 -9.10 -12.56
CA PRO A 158 -1.27 -8.79 -12.49
C PRO A 158 -0.82 -7.73 -13.50
N THR A 159 -1.39 -7.73 -14.71
CA THR A 159 -1.00 -6.79 -15.77
C THR A 159 -1.45 -5.37 -15.45
N LEU A 160 -2.62 -5.23 -14.82
CA LEU A 160 -3.09 -3.94 -14.31
C LEU A 160 -2.17 -3.41 -13.21
N ILE A 161 -1.72 -4.26 -12.29
CA ILE A 161 -0.81 -3.89 -11.19
C ILE A 161 0.53 -3.40 -11.74
N GLU A 162 1.11 -4.14 -12.69
CA GLU A 162 2.35 -3.75 -13.35
C GLU A 162 2.21 -2.41 -14.10
N LYS A 163 1.10 -2.22 -14.81
CA LYS A 163 0.80 -0.97 -15.51
C LYS A 163 0.64 0.20 -14.54
N GLU A 164 -0.07 0.01 -13.42
CA GLU A 164 -0.21 1.04 -12.39
C GLU A 164 1.15 1.42 -11.77
N LEU A 165 2.00 0.43 -11.46
CA LEU A 165 3.35 0.68 -10.94
C LEU A 165 4.22 1.43 -11.95
N THR A 166 4.20 1.01 -13.22
CA THR A 166 4.99 1.65 -14.28
C THR A 166 4.54 3.10 -14.51
N ASN A 167 3.22 3.36 -14.52
CA ASN A 167 2.69 4.71 -14.64
C ASN A 167 3.07 5.58 -13.45
N LEU A 168 3.06 5.03 -12.24
CA LEU A 168 3.51 5.74 -11.04
C LEU A 168 4.98 6.16 -11.15
N ILE A 169 5.86 5.25 -11.56
CA ILE A 169 7.29 5.54 -11.74
C ILE A 169 7.48 6.63 -12.79
N LYS A 170 6.74 6.60 -13.90
CA LYS A 170 6.78 7.66 -14.94
C LYS A 170 6.36 9.03 -14.40
N ILE A 171 5.29 9.08 -13.60
CA ILE A 171 4.82 10.33 -12.97
C ILE A 171 5.88 10.88 -12.00
N GLU A 172 6.45 10.02 -11.15
CA GLU A 172 7.48 10.42 -10.20
C GLU A 172 8.77 10.87 -10.89
N LYS A 173 9.14 10.22 -12.00
CA LYS A 173 10.24 10.67 -12.86
C LYS A 173 9.96 12.07 -13.44
N PHE A 174 8.75 12.31 -13.92
CA PHE A 174 8.37 13.61 -14.45
C PHE A 174 8.45 14.71 -13.37
N ILE A 175 7.96 14.43 -12.15
CA ILE A 175 8.06 15.35 -11.00
C ILE A 175 9.53 15.66 -10.67
N LEU A 176 10.40 14.65 -10.69
CA LEU A 176 11.83 14.83 -10.45
C LEU A 176 12.47 15.78 -11.47
N ILE A 177 12.22 15.57 -12.76
CA ILE A 177 12.78 16.40 -13.84
C ILE A 177 12.35 17.86 -13.64
N LYS A 178 11.07 18.11 -13.34
CA LYS A 178 10.57 19.45 -13.02
C LYS A 178 11.22 20.07 -11.79
N LYS A 179 11.56 19.26 -10.79
CA LYS A 179 12.29 19.73 -9.61
C LYS A 179 13.75 20.09 -9.94
N ILE A 180 14.42 19.32 -10.79
CA ILE A 180 15.79 19.59 -11.25
C ILE A 180 15.82 20.91 -12.04
N GLU A 181 14.98 21.05 -13.06
CA GLU A 181 14.87 22.28 -13.88
C GLU A 181 14.64 23.51 -12.99
N ARG A 182 13.74 23.40 -12.00
CA ARG A 182 13.47 24.46 -11.04
C ARG A 182 14.68 24.80 -10.17
N ASN A 183 15.40 23.80 -9.67
CA ASN A 183 16.56 24.00 -8.81
C ASN A 183 17.73 24.66 -9.53
N GLU A 184 17.97 24.26 -10.79
CA GLU A 184 18.98 24.84 -11.66
C GLU A 184 18.65 26.31 -11.98
N THR A 185 17.38 26.58 -12.31
CA THR A 185 16.93 27.93 -12.67
C THR A 185 16.91 28.90 -11.48
N ILE A 186 16.35 28.48 -10.33
CA ILE A 186 16.09 29.38 -9.20
C ILE A 186 17.26 29.41 -8.22
N TYR A 187 17.82 28.26 -7.88
CA TYR A 187 18.82 28.15 -6.82
C TYR A 187 20.25 28.01 -7.35
N LYS A 188 20.43 27.91 -8.68
CA LYS A 188 21.74 27.65 -9.33
C LYS A 188 22.44 26.40 -8.75
N LEU A 189 21.66 25.43 -8.26
CA LEU A 189 22.17 24.21 -7.67
C LEU A 189 22.37 23.15 -8.75
N ASN A 190 23.61 22.72 -8.99
CA ASN A 190 23.92 21.64 -9.92
C ASN A 190 24.08 20.30 -9.18
N ASN A 191 22.96 19.70 -8.80
CA ASN A 191 22.92 18.38 -8.16
C ASN A 191 22.12 17.34 -8.95
N ARG A 192 21.96 17.56 -10.26
CA ARG A 192 21.19 16.72 -11.19
C ARG A 192 21.57 15.25 -11.08
N ASP A 193 22.85 14.93 -11.23
CA ASP A 193 23.33 13.55 -11.24
C ASP A 193 23.00 12.82 -9.94
N GLN A 194 23.24 13.46 -8.79
CA GLN A 194 22.92 12.89 -7.49
C GLN A 194 21.42 12.66 -7.31
N LEU A 195 20.57 13.57 -7.80
CA LEU A 195 19.12 13.43 -7.75
C LEU A 195 18.63 12.26 -8.63
N ILE A 196 19.22 12.11 -9.81
CA ILE A 196 18.92 11.00 -10.73
C ILE A 196 19.36 9.67 -10.11
N ILE A 197 20.57 9.57 -9.57
CA ILE A 197 21.06 8.37 -8.87
C ILE A 197 20.14 8.00 -7.71
N ASN A 198 19.75 8.98 -6.89
CA ASN A 198 18.83 8.76 -5.77
C ASN A 198 17.46 8.25 -6.24
N PHE A 199 16.94 8.77 -7.34
CA PHE A 199 15.68 8.28 -7.90
C PHE A 199 15.80 6.84 -8.37
N ASN A 200 16.83 6.53 -9.16
CA ASN A 200 17.02 5.21 -9.74
C ASN A 200 17.21 4.16 -8.65
N THR A 201 17.98 4.46 -7.61
CA THR A 201 18.15 3.57 -6.45
C THR A 201 16.86 3.38 -5.65
N SER A 202 16.02 4.41 -5.55
CA SER A 202 14.77 4.37 -4.78
C SER A 202 13.62 3.65 -5.51
N TRP A 203 13.61 3.69 -6.85
CA TRP A 203 12.56 3.16 -7.72
C TRP A 203 13.00 1.93 -8.53
N HIS A 204 14.11 1.30 -8.12
CA HIS A 204 14.68 0.15 -8.79
C HIS A 204 13.76 -1.07 -8.68
N ASN A 205 13.42 -1.70 -9.81
CA ASN A 205 12.65 -2.95 -9.85
C ASN A 205 13.19 -3.92 -10.91
N PRO A 206 12.83 -5.22 -10.87
CA PRO A 206 13.35 -6.21 -11.81
C PRO A 206 13.07 -5.91 -13.29
N ASN A 207 11.96 -5.24 -13.61
CA ASN A 207 11.55 -4.95 -14.98
C ASN A 207 12.20 -3.66 -15.53
N THR A 208 12.66 -2.77 -14.66
CA THR A 208 13.45 -1.58 -15.01
C THR A 208 14.68 -1.50 -14.10
N PRO A 209 15.69 -2.34 -14.33
CA PRO A 209 16.80 -2.50 -13.40
C PRO A 209 17.78 -1.31 -13.39
N ASN A 210 17.69 -0.40 -14.35
CA ASN A 210 18.78 0.52 -14.66
C ASN A 210 18.29 1.93 -15.06
N PRO A 211 19.15 2.94 -14.89
CA PRO A 211 18.75 4.32 -14.57
C PRO A 211 17.99 5.07 -15.66
N ILE A 212 17.27 6.13 -15.27
CA ILE A 212 16.85 7.23 -16.15
C ILE A 212 18.02 7.54 -17.11
N PRO A 213 17.85 7.44 -18.45
CA PRO A 213 18.82 7.99 -19.38
C PRO A 213 19.00 9.47 -19.04
N LEU A 214 20.25 9.89 -18.83
CA LEU A 214 20.64 11.28 -18.53
C LEU A 214 20.04 12.27 -19.54
#